data_AF-A0A7L2VFK1-F1
#
_entry.id   AF-A0A7L2VFK1-F1
#
_cell.length_a   1.000
_cell.length_b   1.000
_cell.length_c   1.000
_cell.angle_alpha   90.00
_cell.angle_beta   90.00
_cell.angle_gamma   90.00
#
_symmetry.space_group_name_H-M   'P 1'
#
loop_
_entity.id
_entity.type
_entity.pdbx_description
1 polymer ?
#
loop_
_entity_poly.entity_id
_entity_poly.type
_entity_poly.pdbx_seq_one_letter_code
_entity_poly.pdbx_strand_id
1 'polypeptide(L)'
;AKFTEFPRNVTATEGQNVEMSCAFQSGSTSVYLEIQWWFLRAAEDQEAGAEVTGTQVELLPERDLDSDGTKISTVKVQGNDISHKLQISKVRKKDEGLYECRVTDANYGDLQEYKAQAFLKVNANSHSRRMQAFEASPMWLQDMKPRKNISAAVPSSIHNSANQRVRVTSSPEAAAKIPKQSPQSG
;
A
#
# COMPACT_ATOMS: atom_id res chain seq x y z
N ALA A 1 -33.63 -7.85 17.14
CA ALA A 1 -32.89 -7.97 15.87
C ALA A 1 -31.45 -8.41 16.15
N LYS A 2 -30.75 -9.02 15.19
CA LYS A 2 -29.38 -9.53 15.38
C LYS A 2 -28.58 -9.56 14.07
N PHE A 3 -27.26 -9.44 14.18
CA PHE A 3 -26.36 -9.81 13.09
C PHE A 3 -26.29 -11.34 12.96
N THR A 4 -26.44 -11.83 11.73
CA THR A 4 -26.31 -13.25 11.37
C THR A 4 -24.93 -13.56 10.79
N GLU A 5 -24.25 -12.56 10.23
CA GLU A 5 -22.86 -12.63 9.81
C GLU A 5 -22.14 -11.35 10.22
N PHE A 6 -21.05 -11.49 10.98
CA PHE A 6 -20.22 -10.37 11.42
C PHE A 6 -19.04 -10.17 10.49
N PRO A 7 -18.67 -8.92 10.19
CA PRO A 7 -17.42 -8.64 9.51
C PRO A 7 -16.26 -9.08 10.40
N ARG A 8 -15.20 -9.62 9.80
CA ARG A 8 -14.05 -10.19 10.53
C ARG A 8 -12.80 -9.38 10.23
N ASN A 9 -11.89 -9.31 11.19
CA ASN A 9 -10.58 -8.72 10.97
C ASN A 9 -9.83 -9.51 9.88
N VAL A 10 -9.23 -8.80 8.94
CA VAL A 10 -8.49 -9.39 7.82
C VAL A 10 -7.09 -8.79 7.77
N THR A 11 -6.10 -9.63 7.50
CA THR A 11 -4.75 -9.19 7.16
C THR A 11 -4.46 -9.56 5.72
N ALA A 12 -4.05 -8.58 4.91
CA ALA A 12 -3.74 -8.76 3.50
C ALA A 12 -2.39 -8.13 3.14
N THR A 13 -1.72 -8.65 2.14
CA THR A 13 -0.55 -8.03 1.52
C THR A 13 -1.00 -7.03 0.46
N GLU A 14 -0.25 -5.93 0.29
CA GLU A 14 -0.53 -4.97 -0.78
C GLU A 14 -0.70 -5.63 -2.15
N GLY A 15 -1.75 -5.22 -2.86
CA GLY A 15 -2.15 -5.76 -4.16
C GLY A 15 -3.13 -6.92 -4.09
N GLN A 16 -3.37 -7.53 -2.92
CA GLN A 16 -4.41 -8.55 -2.77
C GLN A 16 -5.82 -7.96 -2.80
N ASN A 17 -6.81 -8.81 -3.03
CA ASN A 17 -8.22 -8.45 -2.91
C ASN A 17 -8.74 -8.93 -1.55
N VAL A 18 -9.52 -8.09 -0.89
CA VAL A 18 -10.12 -8.37 0.42
C VAL A 18 -11.64 -8.34 0.29
N GLU A 19 -12.28 -9.20 1.05
CA GLU A 19 -13.73 -9.29 1.15
C GLU A 19 -14.15 -9.33 2.61
N MET A 20 -15.17 -8.56 2.96
CA MET A 20 -15.81 -8.58 4.27
C MET A 20 -17.32 -8.67 4.09
N SER A 21 -17.94 -9.61 4.78
CA SER A 21 -19.39 -9.83 4.73
C SER A 21 -20.05 -9.31 6.00
N CYS A 22 -21.28 -8.80 5.86
CA CYS A 22 -22.14 -8.42 6.97
C CYS A 22 -23.57 -8.81 6.64
N ALA A 23 -24.25 -9.49 7.56
CA ALA A 23 -25.65 -9.87 7.40
C ALA A 23 -26.42 -9.65 8.70
N PHE A 24 -27.68 -9.25 8.56
CA PHE A 24 -28.54 -8.82 9.64
C PHE A 24 -29.97 -9.29 9.43
N GLN A 25 -30.60 -9.68 10.53
CA GLN A 25 -31.98 -10.11 10.59
C GLN A 25 -32.74 -9.26 11.62
N SER A 26 -33.78 -8.57 11.16
CA SER A 26 -34.72 -7.90 12.04
C SER A 26 -35.44 -8.91 12.92
N GLY A 27 -35.77 -8.50 14.15
CA GLY A 27 -36.59 -9.31 15.06
C GLY A 27 -38.10 -9.13 14.83
N SER A 28 -38.48 -8.20 13.95
CA SER A 28 -39.86 -7.79 13.69
C SER A 28 -40.08 -7.56 12.19
N THR A 29 -41.31 -7.22 11.81
CA THR A 29 -41.64 -6.85 10.43
C THR A 29 -41.19 -5.41 10.15
N SER A 30 -40.02 -5.28 9.51
CA SER A 30 -39.46 -4.00 9.10
C SER A 30 -40.14 -3.44 7.86
N VAL A 31 -40.34 -2.12 7.81
CA VAL A 31 -40.75 -1.42 6.59
C VAL A 31 -39.63 -1.48 5.56
N TYR A 32 -38.40 -1.23 6.01
CA TYR A 32 -37.20 -1.46 5.24
C TYR A 32 -36.00 -1.69 6.15
N LEU A 33 -35.01 -2.39 5.59
CA LEU A 33 -33.66 -2.45 6.14
C LEU A 33 -32.71 -1.71 5.21
N GLU A 34 -31.77 -0.98 5.79
CA GLU A 34 -30.68 -0.34 5.06
C GLU A 34 -29.34 -0.75 5.66
N ILE A 35 -28.44 -1.32 4.87
CA ILE A 35 -27.09 -1.70 5.28
C ILE A 35 -26.08 -0.80 4.57
N GLN A 36 -25.14 -0.27 5.33
CA GLN A 36 -24.11 0.63 4.85
C GLN A 36 -22.74 0.15 5.29
N TRP A 37 -21.76 0.28 4.39
CA TRP A 37 -20.35 0.11 4.74
C TRP A 37 -19.68 1.46 4.88
N TRP A 38 -18.90 1.62 5.94
CA TRP A 38 -18.16 2.82 6.27
C TRP A 38 -16.68 2.47 6.49
N PHE A 39 -15.80 3.35 6.03
CA PHE A 39 -14.38 3.34 6.38
C PHE A 39 -14.14 4.40 7.45
N LEU A 40 -13.84 3.99 8.67
CA LEU A 40 -13.46 4.86 9.77
C LEU A 40 -11.94 5.05 9.69
N ARG A 41 -11.49 6.31 9.59
CA ARG A 41 -10.07 6.62 9.46
C ARG A 41 -9.27 5.99 10.62
N ALA A 42 -8.11 5.43 10.30
CA ALA A 42 -7.18 4.98 11.34
C ALA A 42 -6.72 6.20 12.15
N ALA A 43 -6.64 6.05 13.48
CA ALA A 43 -6.31 7.14 14.40
C ALA A 43 -4.95 7.84 14.12
N GLU A 44 -4.11 7.30 13.24
CA GLU A 44 -2.81 7.89 12.88
C GLU A 44 -2.92 9.17 12.03
N ASP A 45 -4.06 9.44 11.37
CA ASP A 45 -4.27 10.69 10.60
C ASP A 45 -4.82 11.86 11.47
N GLN A 46 -5.01 11.67 12.77
CA GLN A 46 -5.50 12.71 13.69
C GLN A 46 -4.43 13.74 14.09
N GLU A 47 -3.15 13.42 13.87
CA GLU A 47 -1.98 14.23 14.24
C GLU A 47 -1.42 15.03 13.04
N ALA A 48 -2.26 15.62 12.20
CA ALA A 48 -1.79 16.52 11.12
C ALA A 48 -2.68 17.75 10.88
N GLY A 49 -3.73 17.96 11.70
CA GLY A 49 -4.70 19.05 11.49
C GLY A 49 -4.94 19.97 12.68
N ALA A 50 -4.31 19.73 13.83
CA ALA A 50 -4.46 20.55 15.02
C ALA A 50 -3.23 21.44 15.25
N GLU A 51 -2.84 22.23 14.23
CA GLU A 51 -1.96 23.37 14.43
C GLU A 51 -2.81 24.65 14.58
N VAL A 52 -2.49 25.37 15.65
CA VAL A 52 -3.22 26.47 16.28
C VAL A 52 -3.30 27.72 15.38
N THR A 53 -4.51 28.23 15.17
CA THR A 53 -4.74 29.69 15.11
C THR A 53 -5.99 30.04 15.91
N GLY A 54 -5.81 30.82 16.97
CA GLY A 54 -6.86 31.26 17.88
C GLY A 54 -7.83 32.28 17.26
N THR A 55 -8.77 32.69 18.11
CA THR A 55 -9.86 33.67 17.91
C THR A 55 -10.96 33.26 16.93
N GLN A 56 -12.07 32.74 17.47
CA GLN A 56 -13.35 33.46 17.63
C GLN A 56 -14.42 32.46 18.11
N VAL A 57 -15.29 32.92 19.01
CA VAL A 57 -16.45 32.17 19.50
C VAL A 57 -17.37 31.89 18.32
N GLU A 58 -17.38 30.66 17.83
CA GLU A 58 -18.40 30.17 16.92
C GLU A 58 -18.88 28.84 17.47
N LEU A 59 -20.18 28.80 17.75
CA LEU A 59 -20.91 27.65 18.26
C LEU A 59 -20.47 26.42 17.46
N LEU A 60 -19.68 25.55 18.09
CA LEU A 60 -19.42 24.23 17.57
C LEU A 60 -20.80 23.63 17.30
N PRO A 61 -21.15 23.25 16.05
CA PRO A 61 -22.14 22.18 15.92
C PRO A 61 -21.58 21.08 16.81
N GLU A 62 -22.38 20.48 17.68
CA GLU A 62 -22.01 19.21 18.31
C GLU A 62 -21.40 18.37 17.20
N ARG A 63 -20.05 18.30 17.19
CA ARG A 63 -19.34 17.49 16.23
C ARG A 63 -19.63 16.13 16.77
N ASP A 64 -20.70 15.52 16.27
CA ASP A 64 -21.07 14.16 16.59
C ASP A 64 -19.80 13.34 16.43
N LEU A 65 -19.16 13.01 17.56
CA LEU A 65 -17.87 12.34 17.64
C LEU A 65 -17.95 10.89 17.10
N ASP A 66 -19.10 10.53 16.52
CA ASP A 66 -19.52 9.22 16.05
C ASP A 66 -19.30 8.98 14.54
N SER A 67 -18.78 9.96 13.78
CA SER A 67 -18.93 9.96 12.31
C SER A 67 -17.74 10.49 11.48
N ASP A 68 -16.48 10.26 11.87
CA ASP A 68 -15.34 10.51 10.96
C ASP A 68 -15.12 9.34 9.97
N GLY A 69 -16.21 8.85 9.40
CA GLY A 69 -16.23 7.74 8.45
C GLY A 69 -16.51 8.20 7.03
N THR A 70 -15.91 7.54 6.04
CA THR A 70 -16.32 7.67 4.64
C THR A 70 -17.31 6.56 4.29
N LYS A 71 -18.53 6.92 3.85
CA LYS A 71 -19.50 5.93 3.37
C LYS A 71 -19.02 5.32 2.05
N ILE A 72 -18.86 4.01 2.04
CA ILE A 72 -18.35 3.22 0.91
C ILE A 72 -19.50 2.71 0.04
N SER A 73 -20.54 2.14 0.66
CA SER A 73 -21.67 1.58 -0.07
C SER A 73 -22.94 1.54 0.79
N THR A 74 -24.10 1.54 0.13
CA THR A 74 -25.44 1.53 0.72
C THR A 74 -26.27 0.51 -0.06
N VAL A 75 -27.02 -0.34 0.64
CA VAL A 75 -28.05 -1.21 0.07
C VAL A 75 -29.30 -1.10 0.93
N LYS A 76 -30.47 -1.02 0.29
CA LYS A 76 -31.77 -0.92 0.95
C LYS A 76 -32.71 -1.97 0.38
N VAL A 77 -33.42 -2.69 1.25
CA VAL A 77 -34.38 -3.72 0.86
C VAL A 77 -35.68 -3.58 1.64
N GLN A 78 -36.77 -4.03 1.05
CA GLN A 78 -38.01 -4.29 1.77
C GLN A 78 -37.97 -5.77 2.21
N GLY A 79 -37.96 -6.00 3.51
CA GLY A 79 -37.81 -7.34 4.08
C GLY A 79 -37.21 -7.29 5.48
N ASN A 80 -37.08 -8.46 6.09
CA ASN A 80 -36.59 -8.61 7.46
C ASN A 80 -35.16 -9.14 7.53
N ASP A 81 -34.55 -9.46 6.39
CA ASP A 81 -33.17 -9.92 6.29
C ASP A 81 -32.43 -9.08 5.25
N ILE A 82 -31.19 -8.72 5.57
CA ILE A 82 -30.31 -8.00 4.65
C ILE A 82 -28.89 -8.52 4.78
N SER A 83 -28.18 -8.63 3.66
CA SER A 83 -26.76 -8.95 3.65
C SER A 83 -26.04 -8.11 2.62
N HIS A 84 -24.80 -7.73 2.93
CA HIS A 84 -23.98 -6.96 2.03
C HIS A 84 -22.50 -7.26 2.25
N LYS A 85 -21.75 -7.19 1.16
CA LYS A 85 -20.38 -7.66 1.08
C LYS A 85 -19.51 -6.56 0.51
N LEU A 86 -18.57 -6.09 1.32
CA LEU A 86 -17.57 -5.12 0.92
C LEU A 86 -16.42 -5.84 0.24
N GLN A 87 -16.09 -5.42 -0.98
CA GLN A 87 -14.95 -5.91 -1.75
C GLN A 87 -13.97 -4.78 -2.01
N ILE A 88 -12.72 -4.96 -1.60
CA ILE A 88 -11.64 -4.00 -1.80
C ILE A 88 -10.61 -4.67 -2.70
N SER A 89 -10.47 -4.17 -3.91
CA SER A 89 -9.51 -4.71 -4.88
C SER A 89 -8.15 -4.03 -4.76
N LYS A 90 -7.06 -4.79 -4.93
CA LYS A 90 -5.68 -4.27 -4.93
C LYS A 90 -5.39 -3.37 -3.73
N VAL A 91 -5.57 -3.91 -2.53
CA VAL A 91 -5.41 -3.17 -1.27
C VAL A 91 -4.04 -2.50 -1.19
N ARG A 92 -4.00 -1.30 -0.64
CA ARG A 92 -2.79 -0.49 -0.40
C ARG A 92 -2.66 -0.19 1.08
N LYS A 93 -1.48 0.27 1.51
CA LYS A 93 -1.27 0.66 2.91
C LYS A 93 -2.29 1.66 3.44
N LYS A 94 -2.80 2.59 2.60
CA LYS A 94 -3.82 3.57 2.98
C LYS A 94 -5.24 3.01 3.14
N ASP A 95 -5.47 1.78 2.68
CA ASP A 95 -6.76 1.09 2.84
C ASP A 95 -6.79 0.34 4.20
N GLU A 96 -5.68 0.34 4.95
CA GLU A 96 -5.61 -0.13 6.34
C GLU A 96 -6.44 0.78 7.24
N GLY A 97 -7.27 0.17 8.08
CA GLY A 97 -8.12 0.91 9.02
C GLY A 97 -9.32 0.11 9.49
N LEU A 98 -10.24 0.80 10.16
CA LEU A 98 -11.43 0.21 10.74
C LEU A 98 -12.61 0.36 9.79
N TYR A 99 -13.24 -0.74 9.44
CA TYR A 99 -14.43 -0.78 8.60
C TYR A 99 -15.64 -1.10 9.46
N GLU A 100 -16.74 -0.42 9.19
CA GLU A 100 -17.98 -0.53 9.95
C GLU A 100 -19.16 -0.84 9.04
N CYS A 101 -19.88 -1.90 9.39
CA CYS A 101 -21.19 -2.22 8.87
C CYS A 101 -22.24 -1.54 9.77
N ARG A 102 -23.01 -0.60 9.23
CA ARG A 102 -24.15 0.04 9.89
C ARG A 102 -25.44 -0.49 9.28
N VAL A 103 -26.36 -0.97 10.10
CA VAL A 103 -27.69 -1.41 9.66
C VAL A 103 -28.75 -0.56 10.33
N THR A 104 -29.59 0.10 9.53
CA THR A 104 -30.77 0.80 9.99
C THR A 104 -32.00 -0.08 9.78
N ASP A 105 -32.70 -0.40 10.87
CA ASP A 105 -33.99 -1.06 10.88
C ASP A 105 -35.09 -0.02 11.05
N ALA A 106 -35.88 0.19 10.00
CA ALA A 106 -36.98 1.14 10.00
C ALA A 106 -38.32 0.44 10.19
N ASN A 107 -38.92 0.71 11.34
CA ASN A 107 -40.27 0.29 11.71
C ASN A 107 -41.18 1.54 11.81
N TYR A 108 -42.50 1.35 11.84
CA TYR A 108 -43.44 2.46 11.94
C TYR A 108 -43.24 3.27 13.23
N GLY A 109 -42.52 4.39 13.12
CA GLY A 109 -42.22 5.28 14.24
C GLY A 109 -40.84 5.09 14.89
N ASP A 110 -40.11 4.01 14.56
CA ASP A 110 -38.82 3.69 15.15
C ASP A 110 -37.74 3.48 14.07
N LEU A 111 -36.58 4.09 14.28
CA LEU A 111 -35.37 3.85 13.51
C LEU A 111 -34.29 3.33 14.46
N GLN A 112 -33.91 2.07 14.33
CA GLN A 112 -32.88 1.45 15.16
C GLN A 112 -31.61 1.26 14.34
N GLU A 113 -30.47 1.70 14.86
CA GLU A 113 -29.17 1.50 14.23
C GLU A 113 -28.38 0.41 14.96
N TYR A 114 -27.77 -0.48 14.17
CA TYR A 114 -26.91 -1.57 14.64
C TYR A 114 -25.56 -1.46 13.95
N LYS A 115 -24.47 -1.57 14.70
CA LYS A 115 -23.10 -1.45 14.19
C LYS A 115 -22.31 -2.73 14.43
N ALA A 116 -21.49 -3.11 13.45
CA ALA A 116 -20.50 -4.18 13.58
C ALA A 116 -19.22 -3.77 12.86
N GLN A 117 -18.05 -4.04 13.44
CA GLN A 117 -16.78 -3.52 12.97
C GLN A 117 -15.76 -4.62 12.68
N ALA A 118 -14.85 -4.33 11.75
CA ALA A 118 -13.70 -5.15 11.42
C ALA A 118 -12.50 -4.30 11.01
N PHE A 119 -11.30 -4.69 11.44
CA PHE A 119 -10.06 -4.03 11.07
C PHE A 119 -9.39 -4.74 9.88
N LEU A 120 -8.99 -3.97 8.87
CA LEU A 120 -8.16 -4.44 7.77
C LEU A 120 -6.71 -4.02 8.02
N LYS A 121 -5.81 -4.99 8.22
CA LYS A 121 -4.36 -4.77 8.27
C LYS A 121 -3.74 -5.01 6.89
N VAL A 122 -2.92 -4.08 6.42
CA VAL A 122 -2.23 -4.20 5.13
C VAL A 122 -0.72 -4.27 5.32
N ASN A 123 -0.14 -5.41 4.96
CA ASN A 123 1.30 -5.64 4.95
C ASN A 123 1.91 -5.09 3.67
N ALA A 124 2.89 -4.20 3.81
CA ALA A 124 3.62 -3.65 2.69
C ALA A 124 4.31 -4.77 1.87
N ASN A 125 4.22 -4.69 0.55
CA ASN A 125 4.88 -5.69 -0.30
C ASN A 125 6.38 -5.35 -0.45
N SER A 126 7.23 -5.98 0.37
CA SER A 126 8.68 -5.80 0.35
C SER A 126 9.36 -6.28 -0.95
N HIS A 127 8.70 -7.13 -1.75
CA HIS A 127 9.26 -7.61 -3.02
C HIS A 127 9.42 -6.50 -4.06
N SER A 128 8.59 -5.45 -3.99
CA SER A 128 8.73 -4.26 -4.86
C SER A 128 9.99 -3.45 -4.51
N ARG A 129 10.27 -3.23 -3.21
CA ARG A 129 11.45 -2.47 -2.77
C ARG A 129 12.76 -3.19 -3.07
N ARG A 130 12.77 -4.53 -3.02
CA ARG A 130 13.98 -5.30 -3.31
C ARG A 130 14.40 -5.17 -4.77
N MET A 131 13.47 -5.06 -5.72
CA MET A 131 13.80 -4.84 -7.13
C MET A 131 14.37 -3.44 -7.41
N GLN A 132 13.89 -2.40 -6.70
CA GLN A 132 14.43 -1.03 -6.83
C GLN A 132 15.87 -0.90 -6.31
N ALA A 133 16.29 -1.74 -5.36
CA ALA A 133 17.64 -1.70 -4.79
C ALA A 133 18.72 -2.36 -5.69
N PHE A 134 18.33 -3.12 -6.72
CA PHE A 134 19.29 -3.71 -7.67
C PHE A 134 19.57 -2.83 -8.89
N GLU A 135 18.75 -1.82 -9.17
CA GLU A 135 18.95 -0.90 -10.30
C GLU A 135 19.85 0.29 -9.93
N ALA A 136 19.99 0.60 -8.64
CA ALA A 136 20.95 1.59 -8.15
C ALA A 136 22.36 0.97 -8.03
N SER A 137 23.06 0.82 -9.16
CA SER A 137 24.50 0.50 -9.15
C SER A 137 25.28 1.61 -8.43
N PRO A 138 26.11 1.31 -7.41
CA PRO A 138 26.90 2.32 -6.72
C PRO A 138 27.92 2.96 -7.67
N MET A 139 27.86 4.29 -7.82
CA MET A 139 28.96 5.08 -8.39
C MET A 139 30.14 5.02 -7.42
N TRP A 140 31.20 4.31 -7.79
CA TRP A 140 32.47 4.33 -7.06
C TRP A 140 33.08 5.73 -7.21
N LEU A 141 33.05 6.52 -6.14
CA LEU A 141 33.92 7.70 -6.03
C LEU A 141 35.35 7.19 -5.88
N GLN A 142 36.13 7.28 -6.96
CA GLN A 142 37.58 7.14 -6.86
C GLN A 142 38.13 8.32 -6.05
N ASP A 143 38.52 8.00 -4.83
CA ASP A 143 39.25 8.86 -3.91
C ASP A 143 40.64 9.15 -4.50
N MET A 144 40.77 10.23 -5.28
CA MET A 144 42.07 10.73 -5.73
C MET A 144 42.70 11.59 -4.62
N LYS A 145 43.56 10.95 -3.83
CA LYS A 145 44.46 11.58 -2.87
C LYS A 145 45.31 12.67 -3.56
N PRO A 146 45.30 13.95 -3.14
CA PRO A 146 46.33 14.89 -3.54
C PRO A 146 47.60 14.60 -2.74
N ARG A 147 48.63 14.08 -3.42
CA ARG A 147 49.95 13.85 -2.83
C ARG A 147 50.68 15.18 -2.74
N LYS A 148 51.00 15.59 -1.50
CA LYS A 148 51.77 16.79 -1.14
C LYS A 148 53.10 16.86 -1.89
N ASN A 149 53.42 18.02 -2.46
CA ASN A 149 54.70 18.35 -3.09
C ASN A 149 55.30 19.59 -2.40
N ILE A 150 56.33 19.35 -1.58
CA ILE A 150 57.24 20.39 -1.06
C ILE A 150 58.66 19.97 -1.44
N SER A 151 59.29 20.88 -2.20
CA SER A 151 60.72 21.21 -2.29
C SER A 151 61.70 20.43 -3.19
N ALA A 152 62.43 21.28 -3.93
CA ALA A 152 63.88 21.29 -4.20
C ALA A 152 64.45 20.66 -5.49
N ALA A 153 64.86 21.58 -6.38
CA ALA A 153 66.14 21.73 -7.07
C ALA A 153 66.83 20.55 -7.84
N VAL A 154 66.85 20.67 -9.19
CA VAL A 154 67.94 20.63 -10.23
C VAL A 154 69.18 19.70 -10.05
N PRO A 155 69.92 19.25 -11.12
CA PRO A 155 69.54 18.52 -12.36
C PRO A 155 70.49 17.33 -12.74
N SER A 156 70.17 16.71 -13.90
CA SER A 156 71.04 16.08 -14.92
C SER A 156 71.80 14.78 -14.63
N SER A 157 71.55 13.74 -15.45
CA SER A 157 72.58 13.03 -16.23
C SER A 157 71.95 12.04 -17.22
N ILE A 158 72.67 11.84 -18.31
CA ILE A 158 72.38 11.19 -19.59
C ILE A 158 72.61 9.68 -19.51
N HIS A 159 71.77 8.84 -20.15
CA HIS A 159 72.24 7.79 -21.07
C HIS A 159 71.14 7.12 -21.94
N ASN A 160 71.28 7.37 -23.24
CA ASN A 160 71.10 6.59 -24.48
C ASN A 160 70.35 5.22 -24.57
N SER A 161 69.80 5.07 -25.79
CA SER A 161 69.51 3.86 -26.60
C SER A 161 68.26 3.04 -26.30
N ALA A 162 67.53 2.44 -27.26
CA ALA A 162 67.23 2.62 -28.69
C ALA A 162 66.58 1.28 -29.10
N ASN A 163 65.54 1.33 -29.95
CA ASN A 163 64.87 0.20 -30.62
C ASN A 163 64.04 -0.74 -29.70
N GLN A 164 62.87 -1.28 -30.07
CA GLN A 164 62.24 -1.46 -31.37
C GLN A 164 60.72 -1.77 -31.21
N ARG A 165 59.90 -1.09 -32.01
CA ARG A 165 58.81 -1.63 -32.87
C ARG A 165 57.89 -2.73 -32.29
N VAL A 166 56.70 -2.32 -31.82
CA VAL A 166 55.54 -3.21 -31.65
C VAL A 166 54.78 -3.29 -32.98
N ARG A 167 54.62 -4.49 -33.53
CA ARG A 167 53.70 -4.78 -34.64
C ARG A 167 52.60 -5.72 -34.16
N VAL A 168 51.39 -5.35 -34.56
CA VAL A 168 50.09 -5.99 -34.39
C VAL A 168 50.01 -7.33 -35.13
N THR A 169 49.19 -8.27 -34.63
CA THR A 169 48.36 -9.32 -35.29
C THR A 169 48.01 -10.37 -34.21
N SER A 170 46.89 -11.07 -34.13
CA SER A 170 45.65 -11.24 -34.90
C SER A 170 44.72 -12.18 -34.08
N SER A 171 43.39 -12.03 -34.16
CA SER A 171 42.39 -13.00 -33.66
C SER A 171 42.49 -14.37 -34.36
N PRO A 172 41.80 -15.42 -33.84
CA PRO A 172 40.56 -15.83 -34.51
C PRO A 172 39.39 -16.30 -33.60
N GLU A 173 38.21 -16.32 -34.21
CA GLU A 173 36.91 -16.88 -33.79
C GLU A 173 36.90 -18.36 -33.42
N ALA A 174 35.90 -18.77 -32.63
CA ALA A 174 35.25 -20.08 -32.76
C ALA A 174 33.81 -20.06 -32.21
N ALA A 175 32.93 -20.77 -32.93
CA ALA A 175 31.48 -20.63 -32.95
C ALA A 175 30.70 -21.66 -32.09
N ALA A 176 29.45 -21.27 -31.78
CA ALA A 176 28.20 -22.05 -31.76
C ALA A 176 28.06 -23.37 -30.97
N LYS A 177 26.95 -23.49 -30.20
CA LYS A 177 25.84 -24.44 -30.50
C LYS A 177 24.64 -24.32 -29.54
N ILE A 178 23.46 -24.46 -30.13
CA ILE A 178 22.11 -24.66 -29.56
C ILE A 178 21.84 -26.18 -29.48
N PRO A 179 20.91 -26.65 -28.63
CA PRO A 179 19.87 -27.54 -29.17
C PRO A 179 18.45 -27.23 -28.66
N LYS A 180 17.48 -27.47 -29.57
CA LYS A 180 16.03 -27.55 -29.35
C LYS A 180 15.63 -28.99 -28.95
N GLN A 181 14.57 -29.15 -28.17
CA GLN A 181 13.62 -30.27 -28.32
C GLN A 181 12.22 -29.93 -27.72
N SER A 182 11.20 -30.65 -28.21
CA SER A 182 9.80 -30.24 -28.48
C SER A 182 8.75 -30.96 -27.58
N PRO A 183 7.41 -30.80 -27.77
CA PRO A 183 6.36 -30.95 -26.74
C PRO A 183 5.65 -32.31 -26.72
N GLN A 184 4.86 -32.60 -25.67
CA GLN A 184 3.82 -33.63 -25.73
C GLN A 184 2.66 -33.37 -24.76
N SER A 185 1.44 -33.44 -25.30
CA SER A 185 0.14 -33.44 -24.61
C SER A 185 -0.19 -34.81 -24.02
N GLY A 186 -1.01 -34.81 -22.97
CA GLY A 186 -1.77 -35.95 -22.45
C GLY A 186 -3.07 -35.43 -21.85
#